data_AF-A0A967DBJ3-F1
#
_entry.id   AF-A0A967DBJ3-F1
#
_cell.length_a   1.000
_cell.length_b   1.000
_cell.length_c   1.000
_cell.angle_alpha   90.00
_cell.angle_beta   90.00
_cell.angle_gamma   90.00
#
_symmetry.space_group_name_H-M   'P 1'
#
loop_
_entity.id
_entity.type
_entity.pdbx_description
1 polymer ?
#
loop_
_entity_poly.entity_id
_entity_poly.type
_entity_poly.pdbx_seq_one_letter_code
_entity_poly.pdbx_strand_id
1 'polypeptide(L)'
;MSMSPTLINIVSTTIFALAVIHTFSTKFFEHLAHKQPNHAGVWHLLGEVEAVFGFWAMVLVAFFFMHTGNQATIQYLESLNFTEPLFVFVIMVIAASKPVLEFCLFLVTRVAALIPIKKSVSFFWVTLSLVPLLGSFITEPAAMTVAALLLRDYYFSKKISPKLMYGALGVLFVNVSIGGTLTSFAAPPVLMVASTWQWDSAWMLLNFGWKSAVAVVINASLAAYALKPYLQNEPIDIKNSSIAPVPFSLVLSHLALLAGVVVLGHYPVAFLGLFLLFLGVTHAYPQHQNPLVLKEALLVAFFLAGLVVIGGMQQWWLQPLLTQLSPNALFG
;
A
#
# COMPACT_ATOMS: atom_id res chain seq x y z
N MET A 1 4.12 38.34 11.89
CA MET A 1 5.46 38.84 11.54
C MET A 1 6.09 37.82 10.61
N SER A 2 6.32 38.14 9.34
CA SER A 2 7.02 37.25 8.42
C SER A 2 8.50 37.23 8.80
N MET A 3 8.93 36.19 9.51
CA MET A 3 10.36 35.88 9.69
C MET A 3 10.98 35.74 8.30
N SER A 4 12.10 36.41 8.04
CA SER A 4 12.88 36.16 6.82
C SER A 4 13.29 34.68 6.79
N PRO A 5 13.18 34.01 5.63
CA PRO A 5 13.51 32.59 5.55
C PRO A 5 14.99 32.39 5.88
N THR A 6 15.28 31.44 6.76
CA THR A 6 16.65 31.04 7.07
C THR A 6 17.30 30.32 5.87
N LEU A 7 18.63 30.19 5.86
CA LEU A 7 19.31 29.41 4.83
C LEU A 7 18.79 27.96 4.79
N ILE A 8 18.53 27.36 5.95
CA ILE A 8 17.95 26.03 6.09
C ILE A 8 16.58 25.96 5.41
N ASN A 9 15.72 26.95 5.63
CA ASN A 9 14.39 27.01 5.01
C ASN A 9 14.47 27.09 3.48
N ILE A 10 15.40 27.88 2.96
CA ILE A 10 15.59 28.03 1.51
C ILE A 10 16.08 26.71 0.92
N VAL A 11 17.15 26.14 1.47
CA VAL A 11 17.76 24.90 0.96
C VAL A 11 16.79 23.73 1.07
N SER A 12 16.07 23.59 2.19
CA SER A 12 15.08 22.52 2.36
C SER A 12 13.93 22.65 1.34
N THR A 13 13.45 23.87 1.08
CA THR A 13 12.40 24.13 0.10
C THR A 13 12.90 23.86 -1.32
N THR A 14 14.15 24.23 -1.64
CA THR A 14 14.77 23.89 -2.93
C THR A 14 14.88 22.38 -3.12
N ILE A 15 15.35 21.65 -2.10
CA ILE A 15 15.43 20.18 -2.14
C ILE A 15 14.04 19.55 -2.31
N PHE A 16 13.03 20.06 -1.61
CA PHE A 16 11.65 19.62 -1.78
C PHE A 16 11.15 19.84 -3.21
N ALA A 17 11.37 21.03 -3.78
CA ALA A 17 11.00 21.32 -5.17
C ALA A 17 11.72 20.39 -6.17
N LEU A 18 13.01 20.12 -5.94
CA LEU A 18 13.78 19.17 -6.75
C LEU A 18 13.25 17.73 -6.60
N ALA A 19 12.80 17.32 -5.41
CA ALA A 19 12.16 16.02 -5.21
C ALA A 19 10.85 15.89 -5.99
N VAL A 20 10.02 16.93 -5.99
CA VAL A 20 8.79 16.97 -6.80
C VAL A 20 9.12 16.89 -8.30
N ILE A 21 10.07 17.71 -8.79
CA ILE A 21 10.50 17.69 -10.19
C ILE A 21 11.04 16.29 -10.57
N HIS A 22 11.85 15.68 -9.70
CA HIS A 22 12.40 14.34 -9.91
C HIS A 22 11.27 13.29 -10.00
N THR A 23 10.26 13.37 -9.13
CA THR A 23 9.11 12.44 -9.14
C THR A 23 8.39 12.45 -10.48
N PHE A 24 8.21 13.63 -11.10
CA PHE A 24 7.62 13.74 -12.44
C PHE A 24 8.60 13.41 -13.59
N SER A 25 9.88 13.28 -13.28
CA SER A 25 10.95 13.01 -14.24
C SER A 25 11.46 11.57 -14.20
N THR A 26 10.87 10.67 -13.41
CA THR A 26 11.34 9.28 -13.24
C THR A 26 11.49 8.51 -14.55
N LYS A 27 10.59 8.73 -15.52
CA LYS A 27 10.69 8.14 -16.87
C LYS A 27 12.00 8.47 -17.59
N PHE A 28 12.58 9.65 -17.34
CA PHE A 28 13.88 10.02 -17.89
C PHE A 28 15.00 9.15 -17.32
N PHE A 29 14.97 8.87 -16.02
CA PHE A 29 15.94 8.02 -15.34
C PHE A 29 15.81 6.55 -15.75
N GLU A 30 14.59 6.04 -15.92
CA GLU A 30 14.38 4.71 -16.50
C GLU A 30 14.96 4.58 -17.91
N HIS A 31 14.77 5.59 -18.76
CA HIS A 31 15.38 5.61 -20.09
C HIS A 31 16.90 5.63 -20.04
N LEU A 32 17.48 6.33 -19.07
CA LEU A 32 18.91 6.37 -18.85
C LEU A 32 19.45 5.02 -18.36
N ALA A 33 18.67 4.29 -17.55
CA ALA A 33 19.00 2.94 -17.12
C ALA A 33 19.16 1.98 -18.31
N HIS A 34 18.26 2.07 -19.30
CA HIS A 34 18.36 1.29 -20.53
C HIS A 34 19.54 1.69 -21.43
N LYS A 35 19.92 2.97 -21.43
CA LYS A 35 21.04 3.48 -22.24
C LYS A 35 22.42 3.26 -21.64
N GLN A 36 22.52 3.21 -20.31
CA GLN A 36 23.79 3.10 -19.58
C GLN A 36 23.84 1.83 -18.72
N PRO A 37 24.07 0.66 -19.33
CA PRO A 37 23.98 -0.64 -18.63
C PRO A 37 24.95 -0.77 -17.45
N ASN A 38 26.12 -0.11 -17.49
CA ASN A 38 27.10 -0.16 -16.41
C ASN A 38 26.62 0.49 -15.09
N HIS A 39 25.66 1.42 -15.17
CA HIS A 39 25.07 2.09 -14.00
C HIS A 39 23.55 1.91 -13.92
N ALA A 40 23.01 0.93 -14.65
CA ALA A 40 21.57 0.71 -14.75
C ALA A 40 20.90 0.54 -13.38
N GLY A 41 21.58 -0.07 -12.40
CA GLY A 41 21.03 -0.23 -11.04
C GLY A 41 20.75 1.10 -10.33
N VAL A 42 21.65 2.08 -10.46
CA VAL A 42 21.45 3.42 -9.85
C VAL A 42 20.33 4.15 -10.58
N TRP A 43 20.32 4.08 -11.92
CA TRP A 43 19.29 4.73 -12.72
C TRP A 43 17.91 4.11 -12.52
N HIS A 44 17.83 2.80 -12.37
CA HIS A 44 16.59 2.13 -11.98
C HIS A 44 16.12 2.59 -10.61
N LEU A 45 17.00 2.63 -9.60
CA LEU A 45 16.62 3.11 -8.27
C LEU A 45 16.11 4.56 -8.31
N LEU A 46 16.74 5.45 -9.08
CA LEU A 46 16.27 6.83 -9.26
C LEU A 46 15.01 6.93 -10.15
N GLY A 47 14.72 5.89 -10.93
CA GLY A 47 13.48 5.77 -11.71
C GLY A 47 12.28 5.29 -10.89
N GLU A 48 12.49 4.66 -9.74
CA GLU A 48 11.38 4.26 -8.84
C GLU A 48 10.82 5.50 -8.14
N VAL A 49 9.53 5.78 -8.33
CA VAL A 49 8.87 6.99 -7.76
C VAL A 49 8.92 6.99 -6.22
N GLU A 50 8.90 5.81 -5.60
CA GLU A 50 8.99 5.61 -4.17
C GLU A 50 10.39 5.94 -3.61
N ALA A 51 11.45 5.78 -4.41
CA ALA A 51 12.81 6.07 -3.94
C ALA A 51 13.13 7.57 -3.90
N VAL A 52 12.41 8.38 -4.69
CA VAL A 52 12.75 9.79 -4.95
C VAL A 52 12.83 10.61 -3.67
N PHE A 53 11.77 10.59 -2.84
CA PHE A 53 11.74 11.40 -1.62
C PHE A 53 12.75 10.93 -0.58
N GLY A 54 12.95 9.61 -0.44
CA GLY A 54 13.99 9.07 0.45
C GLY A 54 15.39 9.49 0.01
N PHE A 55 15.68 9.47 -1.29
CA PHE A 55 16.97 9.92 -1.84
C PHE A 55 17.23 11.40 -1.52
N TRP A 56 16.26 12.27 -1.79
CA TRP A 56 16.41 13.70 -1.50
C TRP A 56 16.46 14.01 -0.01
N ALA A 57 15.83 13.19 0.84
CA ALA A 57 15.96 13.29 2.29
C ALA A 57 17.40 13.03 2.74
N MET A 58 18.08 12.05 2.15
CA MET A 58 19.51 11.81 2.41
C MET A 58 20.37 13.00 2.01
N VAL A 59 20.06 13.66 0.87
CA VAL A 59 20.74 14.89 0.45
C VAL A 59 20.53 16.03 1.47
N LEU A 60 19.30 16.19 1.98
CA LEU A 60 19.00 17.18 3.02
C LEU A 60 19.76 16.90 4.32
N VAL A 61 19.79 15.63 4.75
CA VAL A 61 20.54 15.21 5.95
C VAL A 61 22.05 15.45 5.77
N ALA A 62 22.61 15.16 4.60
CA ALA A 62 24.00 15.46 4.30
C ALA A 62 24.28 16.98 4.36
N PHE A 63 23.38 17.81 3.83
CA PHE A 63 23.48 19.26 3.96
C PHE A 63 23.44 19.71 5.43
N PHE A 64 22.53 19.17 6.25
CA PHE A 64 22.47 19.48 7.68
C PHE A 64 23.77 19.09 8.37
N PHE A 65 24.26 17.88 8.12
CA PHE A 65 25.51 17.41 8.69
C PHE A 65 26.69 18.35 8.39
N MET A 66 26.79 18.82 7.14
CA MET A 66 27.84 19.77 6.73
C MET A 66 27.64 21.18 7.28
N HIS A 67 26.39 21.64 7.43
CA HIS A 67 26.09 23.03 7.79
C HIS A 67 25.98 23.27 9.30
N THR A 68 25.26 22.40 10.01
CA THR A 68 24.97 22.52 11.45
C THR A 68 25.79 21.56 12.30
N GLY A 69 26.43 20.56 11.69
CA GLY A 69 27.27 19.58 12.37
C GLY A 69 26.51 18.33 12.82
N ASN A 70 27.28 17.34 13.30
CA ASN A 70 26.76 16.01 13.63
C ASN A 70 25.68 16.03 14.73
N GLN A 71 25.94 16.65 15.88
CA GLN A 71 25.02 16.64 17.02
C GLN A 71 23.66 17.25 16.68
N ALA A 72 23.64 18.42 16.03
CA ALA A 72 22.41 19.08 15.63
C ALA A 72 21.62 18.26 14.59
N THR A 73 22.32 17.58 13.68
CA THR A 73 21.70 16.71 12.67
C THR A 73 21.05 15.49 13.29
N ILE A 74 21.74 14.82 14.22
CA ILE A 74 21.17 13.68 14.96
C ILE A 74 19.98 14.13 15.81
N GLN A 75 20.08 15.24 16.52
CA GLN A 75 18.98 15.78 17.31
C GLN A 75 17.76 16.12 16.45
N TYR A 76 17.97 16.65 15.23
CA TYR A 76 16.88 16.83 14.28
C TYR A 76 16.22 15.49 13.90
N LEU A 77 17.01 14.49 13.52
CA LEU A 77 16.49 13.18 13.12
C LEU A 77 15.76 12.46 14.27
N GLU A 78 16.26 12.54 15.50
CA GLU A 78 15.63 11.97 16.69
C GLU A 78 14.33 12.69 17.09
N SER A 79 14.15 13.95 16.66
CA SER A 79 12.91 14.69 16.87
C SER A 79 11.76 14.24 15.97
N LEU A 80 12.07 13.51 14.89
CA LEU A 80 11.11 13.05 13.90
C LEU A 80 10.48 11.72 14.31
N ASN A 81 9.21 11.52 13.96
CA ASN A 81 8.51 10.26 14.19
C ASN A 81 8.61 9.36 12.95
N PHE A 82 9.32 8.23 13.08
CA PHE A 82 9.44 7.19 12.04
C PHE A 82 8.49 6.01 12.26
N THR A 83 7.55 6.10 13.19
CA THR A 83 6.61 5.02 13.51
C THR A 83 5.81 4.59 12.28
N GLU A 84 5.24 5.53 11.53
CA GLU A 84 4.40 5.24 10.37
C GLU A 84 5.19 4.59 9.21
N PRO A 85 6.36 5.11 8.77
CA PRO A 85 7.18 4.42 7.77
C PRO A 85 7.54 2.98 8.15
N LEU A 86 7.95 2.74 9.41
CA LEU A 86 8.32 1.42 9.91
C LEU A 86 7.11 0.49 10.02
N PHE A 87 5.98 1.01 10.45
CA PHE A 87 4.74 0.26 10.54
C PHE A 87 4.25 -0.18 9.17
N VAL A 88 4.26 0.72 8.17
CA VAL A 88 3.87 0.42 6.79
C VAL A 88 4.79 -0.64 6.18
N PHE A 89 6.11 -0.54 6.41
CA PHE A 89 7.07 -1.57 5.99
C PHE A 89 6.66 -2.96 6.51
N VAL A 90 6.48 -3.07 7.83
CA VAL A 90 6.18 -4.34 8.50
C VAL A 90 4.85 -4.92 8.04
N ILE A 91 3.78 -4.11 8.03
CA ILE A 91 2.45 -4.61 7.71
C ILE A 91 2.36 -5.08 6.26
N MET A 92 2.98 -4.37 5.31
CA MET A 92 3.03 -4.80 3.91
C MET A 92 3.71 -6.16 3.73
N VAL A 93 4.85 -6.37 4.42
CA VAL A 93 5.60 -7.64 4.32
C VAL A 93 4.80 -8.80 4.91
N ILE A 94 4.21 -8.63 6.09
CA ILE A 94 3.44 -9.70 6.74
C ILE A 94 2.17 -10.00 5.95
N ALA A 95 1.44 -8.97 5.53
CA ALA A 95 0.15 -9.14 4.88
C ALA A 95 0.24 -9.73 3.47
N ALA A 96 1.34 -9.50 2.75
CA ALA A 96 1.62 -10.12 1.46
C ALA A 96 2.17 -11.56 1.55
N SER A 97 2.34 -12.10 2.76
CA SER A 97 2.85 -13.46 2.94
C SER A 97 1.87 -14.52 2.42
N LYS A 98 2.43 -15.63 1.90
CA LYS A 98 1.63 -16.73 1.33
C LYS A 98 0.51 -17.23 2.28
N PRO A 99 0.76 -17.46 3.59
CA PRO A 99 -0.30 -17.93 4.49
C PRO A 99 -1.49 -16.95 4.62
N VAL A 100 -1.23 -15.64 4.60
CA VAL A 100 -2.28 -14.60 4.64
C VAL A 100 -3.06 -14.56 3.33
N LEU A 101 -2.37 -14.61 2.19
CA LEU A 101 -3.03 -14.63 0.88
C LEU A 101 -3.87 -15.89 0.67
N GLU A 102 -3.39 -17.05 1.13
CA GLU A 102 -4.15 -18.31 1.07
C GLU A 102 -5.41 -18.26 1.95
N PHE A 103 -5.31 -17.67 3.14
CA PHE A 103 -6.49 -17.43 3.97
C PHE A 103 -7.52 -16.54 3.27
N CYS A 104 -7.08 -15.47 2.59
CA CYS A 104 -7.97 -14.62 1.81
C CYS A 104 -8.65 -15.41 0.69
N LEU A 105 -7.91 -16.26 -0.03
CA LEU A 105 -8.48 -17.15 -1.05
C LEU A 105 -9.48 -18.15 -0.47
N PHE A 106 -9.19 -18.71 0.71
CA PHE A 106 -10.13 -19.56 1.44
C PHE A 106 -11.44 -18.82 1.74
N LEU A 107 -11.39 -17.57 2.21
CA LEU A 107 -12.59 -16.76 2.45
C LEU A 107 -13.36 -16.51 1.15
N VAL A 108 -12.68 -16.13 0.08
CA VAL A 108 -13.29 -15.88 -1.24
C VAL A 108 -14.03 -17.12 -1.75
N THR A 109 -13.37 -18.29 -1.72
CA THR A 109 -13.97 -19.54 -2.20
C THR A 109 -15.15 -19.99 -1.34
N ARG A 110 -15.08 -19.80 -0.02
CA ARG A 110 -16.18 -20.11 0.90
C ARG A 110 -17.38 -19.18 0.67
N VAL A 111 -17.16 -17.87 0.63
CA VAL A 111 -18.24 -16.91 0.39
C VAL A 111 -18.87 -17.13 -0.98
N ALA A 112 -18.06 -17.38 -2.01
CA ALA A 112 -18.56 -17.67 -3.35
C ALA A 112 -19.42 -18.96 -3.41
N ALA A 113 -19.14 -19.94 -2.55
CA ALA A 113 -19.93 -21.18 -2.48
C ALA A 113 -21.28 -21.01 -1.78
N LEU A 114 -21.46 -19.98 -0.96
CA LEU A 114 -22.70 -19.70 -0.23
C LEU A 114 -23.73 -18.94 -1.07
N ILE A 115 -23.31 -18.24 -2.13
CA ILE A 115 -24.22 -17.45 -2.96
C ILE A 115 -24.95 -18.38 -3.95
N PRO A 116 -26.31 -18.42 -3.95
CA PRO A 116 -27.10 -19.35 -4.75
C PRO A 116 -27.23 -18.92 -6.22
N ILE A 117 -26.11 -18.65 -6.89
CA ILE A 117 -26.01 -18.35 -8.32
C ILE A 117 -24.97 -19.25 -8.98
N LYS A 118 -24.86 -19.21 -10.32
CA LYS A 118 -23.83 -19.96 -11.05
C LYS A 118 -22.44 -19.67 -10.46
N LYS A 119 -21.70 -20.72 -10.07
CA LYS A 119 -20.40 -20.63 -9.38
C LYS A 119 -19.43 -19.65 -10.04
N SER A 120 -19.39 -19.65 -11.38
CA SER A 120 -18.52 -18.74 -12.13
C SER A 120 -18.86 -17.26 -11.96
N VAL A 121 -20.15 -16.92 -11.92
CA VAL A 121 -20.58 -15.53 -11.68
C VAL A 121 -20.38 -15.15 -10.21
N SER A 122 -20.65 -16.08 -9.29
CA SER A 122 -20.43 -15.88 -7.86
C SER A 122 -18.96 -15.58 -7.55
N PHE A 123 -18.05 -16.41 -8.04
CA PHE A 123 -16.62 -16.25 -7.81
C PHE A 123 -16.08 -14.94 -8.38
N PHE A 124 -16.57 -14.52 -9.57
CA PHE A 124 -16.19 -13.25 -10.19
C PHE A 124 -16.66 -12.07 -9.33
N TRP A 125 -17.92 -12.11 -8.89
CA TRP A 125 -18.51 -11.09 -8.05
C TRP A 125 -17.77 -10.97 -6.71
N VAL A 126 -17.50 -12.09 -6.03
CA VAL A 126 -16.74 -12.10 -4.76
C VAL A 126 -15.30 -11.60 -4.97
N THR A 127 -14.67 -11.93 -6.10
CA THR A 127 -13.33 -11.42 -6.44
C THR A 127 -13.34 -9.90 -6.60
N LEU A 128 -14.39 -9.32 -7.18
CA LEU A 128 -14.52 -7.87 -7.34
C LEU A 128 -15.12 -7.14 -6.14
N SER A 129 -15.69 -7.85 -5.16
CA SER A 129 -16.29 -7.24 -3.97
C SER A 129 -15.48 -7.52 -2.70
N LEU A 130 -15.39 -8.78 -2.29
CA LEU A 130 -14.76 -9.17 -1.03
C LEU A 130 -13.25 -8.93 -1.05
N VAL A 131 -12.53 -9.25 -2.14
CA VAL A 131 -11.07 -9.07 -2.17
C VAL A 131 -10.68 -7.60 -2.00
N PRO A 132 -11.31 -6.64 -2.71
CA PRO A 132 -11.09 -5.22 -2.44
C PRO A 132 -11.33 -4.78 -0.99
N LEU A 133 -12.38 -5.29 -0.35
CA LEU A 133 -12.66 -4.99 1.06
C LEU A 133 -11.65 -5.65 2.01
N LEU A 134 -11.18 -6.86 1.69
CA LEU A 134 -10.09 -7.51 2.40
C LEU A 134 -8.79 -6.71 2.31
N GLY A 135 -8.61 -5.89 1.27
CA GLY A 135 -7.52 -4.91 1.17
C GLY A 135 -7.41 -3.98 2.37
N SER A 136 -8.50 -3.75 3.10
CA SER A 136 -8.46 -2.98 4.35
C SER A 136 -7.77 -3.70 5.52
N PHE A 137 -7.57 -5.01 5.42
CA PHE A 137 -6.89 -5.82 6.42
C PHE A 137 -5.49 -6.26 5.97
N ILE A 138 -5.25 -6.33 4.66
CA ILE A 138 -3.98 -6.83 4.11
C ILE A 138 -3.17 -5.80 3.31
N THR A 139 -3.68 -4.59 3.06
CA THR A 139 -3.18 -3.56 2.11
C THR A 139 -3.69 -3.68 0.67
N GLU A 140 -3.80 -2.52 0.02
CA GLU A 140 -4.27 -2.39 -1.37
C GLU A 140 -3.42 -3.18 -2.37
N PRO A 141 -2.06 -3.12 -2.35
CA PRO A 141 -1.26 -3.86 -3.32
C PRO A 141 -1.46 -5.38 -3.20
N ALA A 142 -1.54 -5.92 -1.98
CA ALA A 142 -1.77 -7.34 -1.76
C ALA A 142 -3.15 -7.78 -2.28
N ALA A 143 -4.21 -7.02 -1.96
CA ALA A 143 -5.55 -7.29 -2.48
C ALA A 143 -5.63 -7.21 -4.01
N MET A 144 -4.97 -6.21 -4.60
CA MET A 144 -4.87 -6.07 -6.05
C MET A 144 -4.19 -7.28 -6.68
N THR A 145 -3.04 -7.73 -6.14
CA THR A 145 -2.33 -8.90 -6.65
C THR A 145 -3.18 -10.15 -6.57
N VAL A 146 -3.83 -10.42 -5.43
CA VAL A 146 -4.72 -11.57 -5.28
C VAL A 146 -5.85 -11.51 -6.30
N ALA A 147 -6.60 -10.41 -6.36
CA ALA A 147 -7.73 -10.30 -7.28
C ALA A 147 -7.28 -10.41 -8.74
N ALA A 148 -6.17 -9.78 -9.12
CA ALA A 148 -5.64 -9.85 -10.49
C ALA A 148 -5.21 -11.27 -10.87
N LEU A 149 -4.56 -12.01 -9.96
CA LEU A 149 -4.20 -13.41 -10.18
C LEU A 149 -5.44 -14.30 -10.32
N LEU A 150 -6.46 -14.11 -9.47
CA LEU A 150 -7.73 -14.85 -9.58
C LEU A 150 -8.46 -14.53 -10.89
N LEU A 151 -8.52 -13.27 -11.29
CA LEU A 151 -9.12 -12.88 -12.56
C LEU A 151 -8.36 -13.46 -13.76
N ARG A 152 -7.03 -13.41 -13.72
CA ARG A 152 -6.15 -13.99 -14.75
C ARG A 152 -6.36 -15.49 -14.89
N ASP A 153 -6.23 -16.23 -13.79
CA ASP A 153 -6.19 -17.69 -13.81
C ASP A 153 -7.55 -18.29 -14.16
N TYR A 154 -8.64 -17.70 -13.65
CA TYR A 154 -9.99 -18.26 -13.81
C TYR A 154 -10.81 -17.66 -14.96
N TYR A 155 -10.47 -16.46 -15.45
CA TYR A 155 -11.27 -15.77 -16.49
C TYR A 155 -10.44 -15.28 -17.69
N PHE A 156 -9.38 -14.51 -17.49
CA PHE A 156 -8.68 -13.81 -18.59
C PHE A 156 -7.67 -14.66 -19.35
N SER A 157 -7.27 -15.81 -18.80
CA SER A 157 -6.50 -16.83 -19.52
C SER A 157 -7.30 -17.47 -20.67
N LYS A 158 -8.63 -17.25 -20.70
CA LYS A 158 -9.57 -17.77 -21.70
C LYS A 158 -10.05 -16.64 -22.60
N LYS A 159 -10.50 -16.96 -23.84
CA LYS A 159 -10.81 -16.02 -24.95
C LYS A 159 -11.91 -14.97 -24.65
N ILE A 160 -11.68 -14.07 -23.70
CA ILE A 160 -12.52 -12.90 -23.38
C ILE A 160 -12.02 -11.71 -24.20
N SER A 161 -12.93 -10.84 -24.63
CA SER A 161 -12.54 -9.64 -25.36
C SER A 161 -11.68 -8.71 -24.49
N PRO A 162 -10.63 -8.07 -25.03
CA PRO A 162 -9.78 -7.15 -24.27
C PRO A 162 -10.56 -6.02 -23.60
N LYS A 163 -11.62 -5.51 -24.24
CA LYS A 163 -12.47 -4.44 -23.69
C LYS A 163 -13.14 -4.84 -22.38
N LEU A 164 -13.65 -6.06 -22.29
CA LEU A 164 -14.28 -6.57 -21.07
C LEU A 164 -13.26 -6.83 -19.96
N MET A 165 -12.06 -7.31 -20.33
CA MET A 165 -10.95 -7.47 -19.40
C MET A 165 -10.55 -6.13 -18.77
N TYR A 166 -10.33 -5.10 -19.60
CA TYR A 166 -10.00 -3.76 -19.11
C TYR A 166 -11.14 -3.15 -18.29
N GLY A 167 -12.40 -3.39 -18.66
CA GLY A 167 -13.55 -2.95 -17.86
C GLY A 167 -13.58 -3.58 -16.46
N ALA A 168 -13.35 -4.91 -16.38
CA ALA A 168 -13.28 -5.61 -15.10
C ALA A 168 -12.07 -5.20 -14.25
N LEU A 169 -10.90 -4.96 -14.86
CA LEU A 169 -9.74 -4.41 -14.17
C LEU A 169 -9.96 -2.98 -13.68
N GLY A 170 -10.64 -2.14 -14.47
CA GLY A 170 -11.02 -0.79 -14.04
C GLY A 170 -11.91 -0.83 -12.81
N VAL A 171 -12.92 -1.70 -12.80
CA VAL A 171 -13.78 -1.92 -11.62
C VAL A 171 -12.97 -2.44 -10.43
N LEU A 172 -12.06 -3.38 -10.66
CA LEU A 172 -11.19 -3.90 -9.61
C LEU A 172 -10.36 -2.79 -8.98
N PHE A 173 -9.68 -1.95 -9.78
CA PHE A 173 -8.82 -0.88 -9.26
C PHE A 173 -9.61 0.18 -8.52
N VAL A 174 -10.78 0.56 -9.02
CA VAL A 174 -11.69 1.47 -8.29
C VAL A 174 -12.07 0.85 -6.94
N ASN A 175 -12.49 -0.42 -6.95
CA ASN A 175 -12.93 -1.08 -5.73
C ASN A 175 -11.79 -1.27 -4.72
N VAL A 176 -10.57 -1.61 -5.16
CA VAL A 176 -9.39 -1.72 -4.29
C VAL A 176 -9.07 -0.35 -3.67
N SER A 177 -9.09 0.70 -4.49
CA SER A 177 -8.78 2.06 -4.05
C SER A 177 -9.74 2.58 -2.98
N ILE A 178 -11.04 2.30 -3.10
CA ILE A 178 -12.02 2.73 -2.08
C ILE A 178 -12.20 1.70 -0.95
N GLY A 179 -11.84 0.44 -1.19
CA GLY A 179 -12.03 -0.67 -0.26
C GLY A 179 -11.14 -0.60 0.98
N GLY A 180 -10.01 0.10 0.88
CA GLY A 180 -9.08 0.33 2.00
C GLY A 180 -9.67 1.12 3.18
N THR A 181 -10.80 1.81 3.02
CA THR A 181 -11.34 2.74 4.04
C THR A 181 -12.09 2.08 5.21
N LEU A 182 -12.13 0.74 5.30
CA LEU A 182 -12.78 0.06 6.44
C LEU A 182 -11.95 0.15 7.73
N THR A 183 -10.65 0.36 7.64
CA THR A 183 -9.70 0.47 8.76
C THR A 183 -8.79 1.68 8.57
N SER A 184 -8.15 2.13 9.64
CA SER A 184 -7.27 3.31 9.61
C SER A 184 -5.85 3.01 9.10
N PHE A 185 -5.46 1.74 9.00
CA PHE A 185 -4.09 1.32 8.70
C PHE A 185 -3.88 0.77 7.29
N ALA A 186 -4.96 0.53 6.55
CA ALA A 186 -4.91 -0.11 5.24
C ALA A 186 -4.21 0.72 4.16
N ALA A 187 -4.46 2.04 4.18
CA ALA A 187 -3.99 2.98 3.18
C ALA A 187 -2.99 3.95 3.84
N PRO A 188 -1.76 4.07 3.33
CA PRO A 188 -0.76 4.98 3.90
C PRO A 188 -1.26 6.42 4.09
N PRO A 189 -2.01 7.04 3.14
CA PRO A 189 -2.53 8.39 3.34
C PRO A 189 -3.49 8.51 4.54
N VAL A 190 -4.31 7.48 4.80
CA VAL A 190 -5.22 7.46 5.96
C VAL A 190 -4.41 7.36 7.24
N LEU A 191 -3.44 6.44 7.29
CA LEU A 191 -2.58 6.26 8.46
C LEU A 191 -1.83 7.55 8.82
N MET A 192 -1.29 8.26 7.83
CA MET A 192 -0.55 9.51 8.01
C MET A 192 -1.38 10.63 8.66
N VAL A 193 -2.69 10.64 8.46
CA VAL A 193 -3.59 11.66 9.02
C VAL A 193 -4.39 11.13 10.21
N ALA A 194 -4.44 9.83 10.42
CA ALA A 194 -5.27 9.19 11.45
C ALA A 194 -4.94 9.70 12.86
N SER A 195 -3.66 9.90 13.18
CA SER A 195 -3.24 10.45 14.48
C SER A 195 -3.64 11.92 14.66
N THR A 196 -3.62 12.69 13.57
CA THR A 196 -3.97 14.12 13.58
C THR A 196 -5.47 14.34 13.79
N TRP A 197 -6.29 13.49 13.16
CA TRP A 197 -7.75 13.61 13.19
C TRP A 197 -8.44 12.60 14.12
N GLN A 198 -7.67 11.77 14.82
CA GLN A 198 -8.16 10.69 15.69
C GLN A 198 -9.10 9.72 14.95
N TRP A 199 -8.76 9.41 13.70
CA TRP A 199 -9.50 8.45 12.87
C TRP A 199 -9.06 7.03 13.22
N ASP A 200 -9.57 6.49 14.32
CA ASP A 200 -9.40 5.07 14.62
C ASP A 200 -10.20 4.19 13.61
N SER A 201 -9.95 2.88 13.62
CA SER A 201 -10.63 1.95 12.71
C SER A 201 -12.16 1.96 12.87
N ALA A 202 -12.66 2.21 14.08
CA ALA A 202 -14.10 2.29 14.33
C ALA A 202 -14.71 3.53 13.67
N TRP A 203 -14.06 4.68 13.81
CA TRP A 203 -14.44 5.93 13.20
C TRP A 203 -14.39 5.84 11.67
N MET A 204 -13.32 5.26 11.12
CA MET A 204 -13.19 5.01 9.68
C MET A 204 -14.36 4.19 9.15
N LEU A 205 -14.69 3.07 9.81
CA LEU A 205 -15.79 2.19 9.42
C LEU A 205 -17.15 2.91 9.43
N LEU A 206 -17.43 3.67 10.50
CA LEU A 206 -18.71 4.35 10.70
C LEU A 206 -18.91 5.55 9.77
N ASN A 207 -17.84 6.23 9.35
CA ASN A 207 -17.93 7.43 8.52
C ASN A 207 -17.71 7.17 7.03
N PHE A 208 -16.74 6.32 6.68
CA PHE A 208 -16.32 6.07 5.30
C PHE A 208 -16.52 4.62 4.87
N GLY A 209 -16.17 3.67 5.73
CA GLY A 209 -16.09 2.25 5.39
C GLY A 209 -17.39 1.66 4.84
N TRP A 210 -18.54 1.94 5.45
CA TRP A 210 -19.82 1.41 4.95
C TRP A 210 -20.22 2.00 3.59
N LYS A 211 -19.90 3.27 3.32
CA LYS A 211 -20.17 3.92 2.01
C LYS A 211 -19.30 3.28 0.93
N SER A 212 -18.02 3.06 1.22
CA SER A 212 -17.12 2.31 0.35
C SER A 212 -17.60 0.88 0.12
N ALA A 213 -18.04 0.16 1.16
CA ALA A 213 -18.57 -1.19 1.02
C ALA A 213 -19.78 -1.25 0.09
N VAL A 214 -20.72 -0.30 0.22
CA VAL A 214 -21.88 -0.19 -0.67
C VAL A 214 -21.43 0.11 -2.10
N ALA A 215 -20.53 1.06 -2.31
CA ALA A 215 -20.01 1.40 -3.64
C ALA A 215 -19.30 0.19 -4.30
N VAL A 216 -18.46 -0.52 -3.56
CA VAL A 216 -17.78 -1.75 -4.00
C VAL A 216 -18.78 -2.81 -4.42
N VAL A 217 -19.81 -3.05 -3.61
CA VAL A 217 -20.88 -4.02 -3.92
C VAL A 217 -21.66 -3.63 -5.17
N ILE A 218 -22.01 -2.35 -5.33
CA ILE A 218 -22.71 -1.86 -6.52
C ILE A 218 -21.84 -2.05 -7.76
N ASN A 219 -20.59 -1.60 -7.73
CA ASN A 219 -19.64 -1.72 -8.84
C ASN A 219 -19.42 -3.19 -9.24
N ALA A 220 -19.20 -4.07 -8.26
CA ALA A 220 -19.03 -5.51 -8.49
C ALA A 220 -20.30 -6.14 -9.08
N SER A 221 -21.48 -5.73 -8.63
CA SER A 221 -22.76 -6.23 -9.13
C SER A 221 -23.03 -5.80 -10.57
N LEU A 222 -22.76 -4.53 -10.90
CA LEU A 222 -22.86 -4.01 -12.27
C LEU A 222 -21.88 -4.72 -13.21
N ALA A 223 -20.63 -4.91 -12.77
CA ALA A 223 -19.64 -5.65 -13.54
C ALA A 223 -20.05 -7.12 -13.75
N ALA A 224 -20.48 -7.81 -12.69
CA ALA A 224 -20.93 -9.20 -12.78
C ALA A 224 -22.16 -9.34 -13.68
N TYR A 225 -23.10 -8.39 -13.66
CA TYR A 225 -24.26 -8.37 -14.54
C TYR A 225 -23.86 -8.16 -16.00
N ALA A 226 -22.99 -7.18 -16.29
CA ALA A 226 -22.53 -6.87 -17.64
C ALA A 226 -21.72 -8.02 -18.27
N LEU A 227 -20.87 -8.69 -17.48
CA LEU A 227 -20.07 -9.81 -17.95
C LEU A 227 -20.77 -11.17 -17.85
N LYS A 228 -21.95 -11.26 -17.22
CA LYS A 228 -22.71 -12.50 -16.99
C LYS A 228 -22.75 -13.44 -18.22
N PRO A 229 -23.07 -12.99 -19.45
CA PRO A 229 -23.15 -13.90 -20.60
C PRO A 229 -21.84 -14.64 -20.90
N TYR A 230 -20.69 -14.02 -20.61
CA TYR A 230 -19.36 -14.57 -20.86
C TYR A 230 -18.87 -15.46 -19.70
N LEU A 231 -19.33 -15.19 -18.48
CA LEU A 231 -18.94 -15.93 -17.28
C LEU A 231 -19.69 -17.26 -17.16
N GLN A 232 -20.92 -17.35 -17.68
CA GLN A 232 -21.84 -18.45 -17.41
C GLN A 232 -21.52 -19.79 -18.08
N ASN A 233 -20.68 -19.78 -19.11
CA ASN A 233 -20.38 -20.98 -19.91
C ASN A 233 -19.08 -21.67 -19.48
N GLU A 234 -18.40 -21.11 -18.48
CA GLU A 234 -17.09 -21.58 -18.05
C GLU A 234 -17.19 -22.32 -16.70
N PRO A 235 -16.88 -23.63 -16.65
CA PRO A 235 -16.69 -24.32 -15.39
C PRO A 235 -15.41 -23.79 -14.72
N ILE A 236 -15.54 -23.34 -13.47
CA ILE A 236 -14.40 -22.99 -12.62
C ILE A 236 -13.98 -24.22 -11.84
N ASP A 237 -12.76 -24.69 -12.10
CA ASP A 237 -12.12 -25.69 -11.25
C ASP A 237 -11.26 -25.01 -10.18
N ILE A 238 -11.87 -24.74 -9.03
CA ILE A 238 -11.23 -24.10 -7.89
C ILE A 238 -10.11 -25.01 -7.29
N LYS A 239 -10.12 -26.32 -7.57
CA LYS A 239 -9.12 -27.27 -7.03
C LYS A 239 -7.75 -27.13 -7.67
N ASN A 240 -7.65 -26.52 -8.86
CA ASN A 240 -6.39 -26.23 -9.54
C ASN A 240 -5.82 -24.85 -9.16
N SER A 241 -6.00 -24.39 -7.92
CA SER A 241 -5.25 -23.23 -7.45
C SER A 241 -3.76 -23.61 -7.37
N SER A 242 -2.90 -22.83 -8.02
CA SER A 242 -1.43 -23.02 -8.01
C SER A 242 -0.78 -22.82 -6.63
N ILE A 243 -1.55 -22.40 -5.63
CA ILE A 243 -1.09 -22.18 -4.26
C ILE A 243 -1.09 -23.51 -3.51
N ALA A 244 0.11 -24.08 -3.30
CA ALA A 244 0.26 -25.28 -2.48
C ALA A 244 -0.23 -25.02 -1.05
N PRO A 245 -1.03 -25.93 -0.46
CA PRO A 245 -1.73 -25.69 0.79
C PRO A 245 -0.77 -25.42 1.95
N VAL A 246 -1.15 -24.48 2.80
CA VAL A 246 -0.39 -24.11 4.00
C VAL A 246 -1.04 -24.71 5.26
N PRO A 247 -0.26 -25.27 6.20
CA PRO A 247 -0.79 -25.75 7.47
C PRO A 247 -1.56 -24.65 8.22
N PHE A 248 -2.74 -25.00 8.74
CA PHE A 248 -3.61 -24.05 9.43
C PHE A 248 -2.93 -23.35 10.63
N SER A 249 -2.04 -24.05 11.33
CA SER A 249 -1.23 -23.46 12.42
C SER A 249 -0.35 -22.31 11.93
N LEU A 250 0.23 -22.43 10.74
CA LEU A 250 1.08 -21.39 10.15
C LEU A 250 0.23 -20.21 9.67
N VAL A 251 -0.96 -20.47 9.11
CA VAL A 251 -1.93 -19.40 8.80
C VAL A 251 -2.29 -18.64 10.07
N LEU A 252 -2.67 -19.35 11.13
CA LEU A 252 -3.04 -18.74 12.41
C LEU A 252 -1.89 -17.93 13.01
N SER A 253 -0.65 -18.44 12.93
CA SER A 253 0.52 -17.70 13.44
C SER A 253 0.74 -16.40 12.68
N HIS A 254 0.61 -16.39 11.35
CA HIS A 254 0.78 -15.18 10.54
C HIS A 254 -0.34 -14.17 10.82
N LEU A 255 -1.59 -14.63 10.92
CA LEU A 255 -2.72 -13.76 11.26
C LEU A 255 -2.59 -13.18 12.68
N ALA A 256 -2.12 -13.95 13.64
CA ALA A 256 -1.87 -13.48 15.01
C ALA A 256 -0.75 -12.44 15.06
N LEU A 257 0.35 -12.64 14.32
CA LEU A 257 1.44 -11.67 14.22
C LEU A 257 0.98 -10.38 13.53
N LEU A 258 0.21 -10.49 12.43
CA LEU A 258 -0.38 -9.35 11.74
C LEU A 258 -1.29 -8.54 12.67
N ALA A 259 -2.20 -9.21 13.37
CA ALA A 259 -3.10 -8.57 14.33
C ALA A 259 -2.32 -7.92 15.49
N GLY A 260 -1.27 -8.59 15.99
CA GLY A 260 -0.39 -8.05 17.03
C GLY A 260 0.33 -6.78 16.59
N VAL A 261 0.85 -6.76 15.36
CA VAL A 261 1.47 -5.56 14.77
C VAL A 261 0.46 -4.41 14.69
N VAL A 262 -0.76 -4.67 14.20
CA VAL A 262 -1.82 -3.64 14.11
C VAL A 262 -2.17 -3.08 15.49
N VAL A 263 -2.39 -3.94 16.49
CA VAL A 263 -2.73 -3.53 17.86
C VAL A 263 -1.61 -2.72 18.50
N LEU A 264 -0.35 -3.12 18.26
CA LEU A 264 0.84 -2.48 18.82
C LEU A 264 1.44 -1.42 17.89
N GLY A 265 0.71 -0.95 16.87
CA GLY A 265 1.25 -0.08 15.81
C GLY A 265 1.82 1.26 16.30
N HIS A 266 1.41 1.71 17.49
CA HIS A 266 1.92 2.92 18.15
C HIS A 266 3.28 2.71 18.86
N TYR A 267 3.75 1.46 18.96
CA TYR A 267 4.96 1.10 19.70
C TYR A 267 5.99 0.44 18.78
N PRO A 268 6.89 1.22 18.13
CA PRO A 268 7.90 0.73 17.19
C PRO A 268 8.69 -0.49 17.65
N VAL A 269 9.21 -0.44 18.88
CA VAL A 269 10.01 -1.52 19.45
C VAL A 269 9.21 -2.83 19.53
N ALA A 270 7.93 -2.75 19.89
CA ALA A 270 7.10 -3.93 20.08
C ALA A 270 6.70 -4.57 18.74
N PHE A 271 6.22 -3.78 17.77
CA PHE A 271 5.83 -4.33 16.47
C PHE A 271 7.04 -4.78 15.65
N LEU A 272 8.21 -4.14 15.78
CA LEU A 272 9.45 -4.62 15.17
C LEU A 272 9.89 -5.95 15.80
N GLY A 273 9.72 -6.12 17.12
CA GLY A 273 9.94 -7.41 17.77
C GLY A 273 9.06 -8.52 17.20
N LEU A 274 7.77 -8.24 16.98
CA LEU A 274 6.85 -9.17 16.30
C LEU A 274 7.26 -9.43 14.85
N PHE A 275 7.75 -8.42 14.14
CA PHE A 275 8.26 -8.58 12.78
C PHE A 275 9.49 -9.49 12.72
N LEU A 276 10.44 -9.34 13.65
CA LEU A 276 11.60 -10.24 13.75
C LEU A 276 11.17 -11.68 14.03
N LEU A 277 10.19 -11.88 14.91
CA LEU A 277 9.60 -13.20 15.15
C LEU A 277 8.94 -13.76 13.87
N PHE A 278 8.19 -12.93 13.15
CA PHE A 278 7.62 -13.29 11.85
C PHE A 278 8.70 -13.74 10.86
N LEU A 279 9.79 -12.98 10.70
CA LEU A 279 10.89 -13.37 9.82
C LEU A 279 11.49 -14.71 10.24
N GLY A 280 11.67 -14.95 11.55
CA GLY A 280 12.09 -16.25 12.09
C GLY A 280 11.15 -17.39 11.71
N VAL A 281 9.83 -17.19 11.79
CA VAL A 281 8.82 -18.17 11.36
C VAL A 281 8.90 -18.42 9.86
N THR A 282 9.02 -17.38 9.03
CA THR A 282 9.13 -17.55 7.58
C THR A 282 10.40 -18.30 7.19
N HIS A 283 11.51 -18.05 7.90
CA HIS A 283 12.78 -18.75 7.69
C HIS A 283 12.74 -20.21 8.13
N ALA A 284 12.00 -20.53 9.20
CA ALA A 284 11.85 -21.90 9.70
C ALA A 284 11.00 -22.80 8.78
N TYR A 285 10.09 -22.22 7.98
CA TYR A 285 9.17 -22.95 7.12
C TYR A 285 9.21 -22.46 5.66
N PRO A 286 10.36 -22.47 4.97
CA PRO A 286 10.52 -21.88 3.64
C PRO A 286 9.60 -22.53 2.59
N GLN A 287 9.26 -23.82 2.74
CA GLN A 287 8.35 -24.54 1.84
C GLN A 287 6.91 -24.00 1.82
N HIS A 288 6.52 -23.23 2.84
CA HIS A 288 5.19 -22.63 2.97
C HIS A 288 5.21 -21.11 2.76
N GLN A 289 6.31 -20.56 2.24
CA GLN A 289 6.48 -19.13 1.99
C GLN A 289 6.69 -18.82 0.51
N ASN A 290 6.26 -17.64 0.10
CA ASN A 290 6.70 -17.02 -1.15
C ASN A 290 7.87 -16.08 -0.81
N PRO A 291 8.66 -15.65 -1.82
CA PRO A 291 9.57 -14.53 -1.63
C PRO A 291 8.83 -13.35 -1.01
N LEU A 292 9.35 -12.86 0.11
CA LEU A 292 8.76 -11.72 0.81
C LEU A 292 8.94 -10.45 -0.04
N VAL A 293 7.93 -9.58 -0.05
CA VAL A 293 7.92 -8.29 -0.77
C VAL A 293 8.77 -7.22 -0.08
N LEU A 294 9.99 -7.60 0.33
CA LEU A 294 10.90 -6.72 1.07
C LEU A 294 11.32 -5.51 0.24
N LYS A 295 11.56 -5.68 -1.07
CA LYS A 295 11.96 -4.57 -1.95
C LYS A 295 10.85 -3.52 -2.01
N GLU A 296 9.63 -3.95 -2.33
CA GLU A 296 8.48 -3.08 -2.53
C GLU A 296 8.11 -2.37 -1.22
N ALA A 297 8.02 -3.11 -0.12
CA ALA A 297 7.73 -2.54 1.19
C ALA A 297 8.82 -1.56 1.64
N LEU A 298 10.09 -1.87 1.39
CA LEU A 298 11.22 -0.99 1.74
C LEU A 298 11.17 0.31 0.94
N LEU A 299 10.87 0.25 -0.36
CA LEU A 299 10.74 1.44 -1.20
C LEU A 299 9.61 2.35 -0.71
N VAL A 300 8.43 1.80 -0.39
CA VAL A 300 7.32 2.58 0.18
C VAL A 300 7.68 3.18 1.54
N ALA A 301 8.34 2.42 2.41
CA ALA A 301 8.78 2.93 3.70
C ALA A 301 9.85 4.03 3.55
N PHE A 302 10.76 3.89 2.59
CA PHE A 302 11.79 4.88 2.28
C PHE A 302 11.17 6.18 1.73
N PHE A 303 10.14 6.07 0.90
CA PHE A 303 9.32 7.21 0.47
C PHE A 303 8.73 7.97 1.67
N LEU A 304 8.00 7.25 2.55
CA LEU A 304 7.34 7.83 3.71
C LEU A 304 8.35 8.45 4.69
N ALA A 305 9.46 7.76 4.95
CA ALA A 305 10.56 8.29 5.74
C ALA A 305 11.12 9.60 5.14
N GLY A 306 11.28 9.64 3.81
CA GLY A 306 11.69 10.85 3.10
C GLY A 306 10.71 12.00 3.25
N LEU A 307 9.40 11.73 3.22
CA LEU A 307 8.36 12.73 3.49
C LEU A 307 8.42 13.27 4.92
N VAL A 308 8.67 12.42 5.91
CA VAL A 308 8.84 12.85 7.30
C VAL A 308 10.02 13.81 7.42
N VAL A 309 11.17 13.46 6.83
CA VAL A 309 12.41 14.26 6.89
C VAL A 309 12.30 15.57 6.13
N ILE A 310 11.77 15.57 4.90
CA ILE A 310 11.67 16.79 4.08
C ILE A 310 10.48 17.65 4.51
N GLY A 311 9.34 17.01 4.76
CA GLY A 311 8.06 17.66 5.06
C GLY A 311 8.07 18.46 6.36
N GLY A 312 8.75 17.96 7.40
CA GLY A 312 8.92 18.71 8.67
C GLY A 312 9.52 20.10 8.46
N MET A 313 10.44 20.24 7.50
CA MET A 313 11.09 21.52 7.19
C MET A 313 10.24 22.46 6.32
N GLN A 314 9.09 22.03 5.81
CA GLN A 314 8.24 22.87 4.95
C GLN A 314 7.14 23.62 5.72
N GLN A 315 6.98 23.35 7.03
CA GLN A 315 5.92 23.92 7.85
C GLN A 315 5.91 25.46 7.84
N TRP A 316 7.09 26.09 7.78
CA TRP A 316 7.24 27.55 7.88
C TRP A 316 6.48 28.35 6.80
N TRP A 317 6.23 27.75 5.63
CA TRP A 317 5.48 28.38 4.54
C TRP A 317 4.18 27.64 4.20
N LEU A 318 4.15 26.30 4.29
CA LEU A 318 2.95 25.52 4.01
C LEU A 318 1.84 25.80 5.03
N GLN A 319 2.16 25.84 6.33
CA GLN A 319 1.14 26.02 7.35
C GLN A 319 0.43 27.39 7.24
N PRO A 320 1.15 28.53 7.14
CA PRO A 320 0.50 29.81 6.89
C PRO A 320 -0.34 29.83 5.61
N LEU A 321 0.15 29.23 4.52
CA LEU A 321 -0.57 29.17 3.25
C LEU A 321 -1.89 28.40 3.37
N LEU A 322 -1.85 27.20 3.97
CA LEU A 322 -3.04 26.35 4.12
C LEU A 322 -4.07 26.98 5.05
N THR A 323 -3.64 27.63 6.14
CA THR A 323 -4.57 28.30 7.08
C THR A 323 -5.24 29.55 6.51
N GLN A 324 -4.72 30.11 5.41
CA GLN A 324 -5.29 31.29 4.74
C GLN A 324 -6.29 30.91 3.63
N LEU A 325 -6.32 29.65 3.21
CA LEU A 325 -7.26 29.18 2.20
C LEU A 325 -8.65 28.95 2.83
N SER A 326 -9.70 29.37 2.13
CA SER A 326 -11.07 29.06 2.56
C SER A 326 -11.36 27.56 2.41
N PRO A 327 -12.30 26.98 3.18
CA PRO A 327 -12.69 25.58 3.05
C PRO A 327 -13.06 25.19 1.60
N ASN A 328 -13.75 26.06 0.87
CA ASN A 328 -14.11 25.81 -0.54
C ASN A 328 -12.89 25.79 -1.46
N ALA A 329 -11.85 26.58 -1.19
CA ALA A 329 -10.60 26.54 -1.96
C ALA A 329 -9.75 25.28 -1.65
N LEU A 330 -9.89 24.72 -0.44
CA LEU A 330 -9.18 23.53 0.03
C LEU A 330 -9.83 22.22 -0.41
N PHE A 331 -11.16 22.13 -0.37
CA PHE A 331 -11.90 20.87 -0.54
C PHE A 331 -12.71 20.77 -1.84
N GLY A 332 -12.81 21.86 -2.61
CA GLY A 332 -13.52 21.91 -3.90
C GLY A 332 -15.03 22.12 -3.75
#